data_AF-A0A1B8XZN8-F1
#
_entry.id   AF-A0A1B8XZN8-F1
#
_cell.length_a   1.000
_cell.length_b   1.000
_cell.length_c   1.000
_cell.angle_alpha   90.00
_cell.angle_beta   90.00
_cell.angle_gamma   90.00
#
_symmetry.space_group_name_H-M   'P 1'
#
loop_
_entity.id
_entity.type
_entity.pdbx_description
1 polymer ?
#
loop_
_entity_poly.entity_id
_entity_poly.type
_entity_poly.pdbx_seq_one_letter_code
_entity_poly.pdbx_strand_id
1 'polypeptide(L)'
;KKNMRKQRMKILFNTVLEAREPGSGRRLCELFMFKPSKKDYPDYYKIILEPMDLKTIEQNIRTDKYATEEAMMDDMKLMFRNAMHYNEEGSQVYNDAHVLEKVLKEKRKELGPLPD
;
A
#
# COMPACT_ATOMS: atom_id res chain seq x y z
N LYS A 1 -5.53 7.53 22.49
CA LYS A 1 -4.66 8.07 21.41
C LYS A 1 -3.93 6.97 20.62
N LYS A 2 -3.01 6.17 21.21
CA LYS A 2 -2.28 5.08 20.50
C LYS A 2 -3.21 4.06 19.83
N ASN A 3 -4.19 3.54 20.58
CA ASN A 3 -5.15 2.56 20.05
C ASN A 3 -6.00 3.10 18.89
N MET A 4 -6.40 4.38 18.95
CA MET A 4 -7.13 5.04 17.86
C MET A 4 -6.28 5.16 16.59
N ARG A 5 -5.00 5.56 16.72
CA ARG A 5 -4.09 5.59 15.56
C ARG A 5 -3.92 4.20 14.93
N LYS A 6 -3.72 3.17 15.76
CA LYS A 6 -3.60 1.79 15.27
C LYS A 6 -4.88 1.35 14.55
N GLN A 7 -6.04 1.71 15.07
CA GLN A 7 -7.33 1.40 14.43
C GLN A 7 -7.48 2.12 13.09
N ARG A 8 -7.11 3.41 13.01
CA ARG A 8 -7.14 4.16 11.74
C ARG A 8 -6.21 3.57 10.70
N MET A 9 -4.98 3.21 11.07
CA MET A 9 -4.06 2.52 10.16
C MET A 9 -4.62 1.19 9.64
N LYS A 10 -5.31 0.42 10.50
CA LYS A 10 -6.00 -0.81 10.08
C LYS A 10 -7.14 -0.53 9.09
N ILE A 11 -7.95 0.52 9.31
CA ILE A 11 -9.04 0.89 8.39
C ILE A 11 -8.47 1.25 7.02
N LEU A 12 -7.41 2.07 6.99
CA LEU A 12 -6.73 2.46 5.76
C LEU A 12 -6.14 1.26 5.02
N PHE A 13 -5.44 0.39 5.75
CA PHE A 13 -4.87 -0.85 5.21
C PHE A 13 -5.94 -1.78 4.63
N ASN A 14 -7.04 -2.01 5.37
CA ASN A 14 -8.13 -2.86 4.90
C ASN A 14 -8.84 -2.28 3.68
N THR A 15 -8.95 -0.95 3.59
CA THR A 15 -9.53 -0.29 2.40
C THR A 15 -8.76 -0.65 1.13
N VAL A 16 -7.42 -0.71 1.20
CA VAL A 16 -6.58 -1.16 0.08
C VAL A 16 -6.77 -2.65 -0.20
N LEU A 17 -6.88 -3.49 0.83
CA LEU A 17 -7.10 -4.93 0.67
C LEU A 17 -8.45 -5.30 0.06
N GLU A 18 -9.48 -4.51 0.34
CA GLU A 18 -10.86 -4.79 -0.06
C GLU A 18 -11.22 -4.15 -1.40
N ALA A 19 -10.38 -3.25 -1.92
CA ALA A 19 -10.59 -2.59 -3.21
C ALA A 19 -10.63 -3.60 -4.36
N ARG A 20 -11.69 -3.49 -5.19
CA ARG A 20 -11.97 -4.39 -6.31
C ARG A 20 -12.21 -3.60 -7.58
N GLU A 21 -11.79 -4.18 -8.69
CA GLU A 21 -12.11 -3.70 -10.03
C GLU A 21 -13.62 -3.79 -10.28
N PRO A 22 -14.28 -2.71 -10.72
CA PRO A 22 -15.68 -2.74 -11.09
C PRO A 22 -15.95 -3.75 -12.22
N GLY A 23 -17.07 -4.47 -12.13
CA GLY A 23 -17.45 -5.48 -13.12
C GLY A 23 -16.79 -6.85 -12.87
N SER A 24 -15.46 -6.94 -12.92
CA SER A 24 -14.75 -8.23 -12.75
C SER A 24 -14.71 -8.70 -11.29
N GLY A 25 -14.75 -7.78 -10.32
CA GLY A 25 -14.60 -8.09 -8.90
C GLY A 25 -13.17 -8.48 -8.51
N ARG A 26 -12.21 -8.39 -9.43
CA ARG A 26 -10.78 -8.69 -9.19
C ARG A 26 -10.23 -7.81 -8.07
N ARG A 27 -9.54 -8.41 -7.11
CA ARG A 27 -8.85 -7.64 -6.06
C ARG A 27 -7.64 -6.95 -6.66
N LEU A 28 -7.56 -5.64 -6.47
CA LEU A 28 -6.50 -4.81 -7.05
C LEU A 28 -5.15 -5.01 -6.33
N CYS A 29 -5.19 -5.44 -5.06
CA CYS A 29 -4.01 -5.53 -4.21
C CYS A 29 -3.19 -6.83 -4.37
N GLU A 30 -3.65 -7.82 -5.14
CA GLU A 30 -3.05 -9.17 -5.16
C GLU A 30 -1.55 -9.14 -5.48
N LEU A 31 -1.14 -8.35 -6.49
CA LEU A 31 0.27 -8.23 -6.89
C LEU A 31 1.11 -7.33 -5.97
N PHE A 32 0.50 -6.71 -4.97
CA PHE A 32 1.15 -5.87 -3.95
C PHE A 32 1.32 -6.59 -2.62
N MET A 33 0.80 -7.82 -2.48
CA MET A 33 0.86 -8.59 -1.23
C MET A 33 2.29 -8.95 -0.83
N PHE A 34 3.12 -9.34 -1.80
CA PHE A 34 4.51 -9.72 -1.59
C PHE A 34 5.37 -9.07 -2.65
N LYS A 35 6.51 -8.49 -2.26
CA LYS A 35 7.50 -8.01 -3.21
C LYS A 35 8.06 -9.18 -4.03
N PRO A 36 8.52 -8.95 -5.28
CA PRO A 36 9.15 -9.99 -6.09
C PRO A 36 10.29 -10.69 -5.34
N SER A 37 10.44 -12.00 -5.53
CA SER A 37 11.55 -12.77 -4.96
C SER A 37 12.89 -12.23 -5.47
N LYS A 38 13.82 -11.88 -4.56
CA LYS A 38 15.15 -11.38 -4.95
C LYS A 38 15.98 -12.42 -5.71
N LYS A 39 15.73 -13.70 -5.45
CA LYS A 39 16.38 -14.82 -6.15
C LYS A 39 15.88 -14.92 -7.59
N ASP A 40 14.57 -14.81 -7.78
CA ASP A 40 13.93 -15.08 -9.08
C ASP A 40 13.86 -13.82 -9.96
N TYR A 41 13.86 -12.63 -9.33
CA TYR A 41 13.80 -11.32 -9.99
C TYR A 41 14.93 -10.41 -9.51
N PRO A 42 16.21 -10.76 -9.76
CA PRO A 42 17.34 -9.95 -9.29
C PRO A 42 17.36 -8.54 -9.90
N ASP A 43 16.88 -8.37 -11.14
CA ASP A 43 16.86 -7.08 -11.83
C ASP A 43 15.86 -6.09 -11.22
N TYR A 44 14.77 -6.58 -10.62
CA TYR A 44 13.85 -5.74 -9.84
C TYR A 44 14.61 -4.97 -8.75
N TYR A 45 15.55 -5.63 -8.07
CA TYR A 45 16.33 -5.04 -6.98
C TYR A 45 17.52 -4.19 -7.45
N LYS A 46 17.78 -4.12 -8.75
CA LYS A 46 18.72 -3.15 -9.35
C LYS A 46 18.03 -1.81 -9.64
N ILE A 47 16.73 -1.86 -9.95
CA ILE A 47 15.90 -0.70 -10.27
C ILE A 47 15.25 -0.14 -8.98
N ILE A 48 14.67 -1.03 -8.18
CA ILE A 48 13.96 -0.68 -6.94
C ILE A 48 14.88 -0.86 -5.74
N LEU A 49 15.38 0.25 -5.22
CA LEU A 49 16.35 0.29 -4.13
C LEU A 49 15.72 0.04 -2.74
N GLU A 50 14.47 0.45 -2.56
CA GLU A 50 13.72 0.27 -1.31
C GLU A 50 12.40 -0.48 -1.55
N PRO A 51 12.43 -1.82 -1.72
CA PRO A 51 11.23 -2.62 -1.93
C PRO A 51 10.26 -2.58 -0.73
N MET A 52 8.97 -2.46 -1.03
CA MET A 52 7.90 -2.46 -0.03
C MET A 52 6.73 -3.30 -0.54
N ASP A 53 6.01 -3.95 0.38
CA ASP A 53 4.83 -4.76 0.10
C ASP A 53 3.82 -4.67 1.25
N LEU A 54 2.56 -5.06 0.99
CA LEU A 54 1.50 -5.02 1.98
C LEU A 54 1.78 -5.93 3.17
N LYS A 55 2.48 -7.04 3.00
CA LYS A 55 2.81 -7.94 4.11
C LYS A 55 3.75 -7.28 5.11
N THR A 56 4.72 -6.52 4.64
CA THR A 56 5.66 -5.74 5.45
C THR A 56 4.91 -4.63 6.19
N ILE A 57 4.01 -3.91 5.50
CA ILE A 57 3.20 -2.84 6.10
C ILE A 57 2.27 -3.41 7.19
N GLU A 58 1.59 -4.53 6.92
CA GLU A 58 0.74 -5.23 7.89
C GLU A 58 1.54 -5.57 9.16
N GLN A 59 2.73 -6.14 8.97
CA GLN A 59 3.61 -6.52 10.06
C GLN A 59 4.05 -5.29 10.88
N ASN A 60 4.41 -4.19 10.21
CA ASN A 60 4.82 -2.95 10.85
C ASN A 60 3.67 -2.31 11.66
N ILE A 61 2.43 -2.34 11.17
CA ILE A 61 1.24 -1.94 11.93
C ILE A 61 1.07 -2.84 13.17
N ARG A 62 1.17 -4.16 12.98
CA ARG A 62 0.94 -5.15 14.05
C ARG A 62 1.92 -4.96 15.21
N THR A 63 3.20 -4.76 14.90
CA THR A 63 4.28 -4.59 15.88
C THR A 63 4.52 -3.15 16.31
N ASP A 64 3.56 -2.24 16.07
CA ASP A 64 3.63 -0.84 16.49
C ASP A 64 4.88 -0.08 15.98
N LYS A 65 5.44 -0.45 14.80
CA LYS A 65 6.60 0.26 14.23
C LYS A 65 6.27 1.67 13.75
N TYR A 66 5.02 1.90 13.33
CA TYR A 66 4.58 3.22 12.90
C TYR A 66 4.19 4.08 14.10
N ALA A 67 4.99 5.10 14.39
CA ALA A 67 4.69 6.09 15.42
C ALA A 67 3.53 7.02 15.01
N THR A 68 3.33 7.24 13.71
CA THR A 68 2.31 8.11 13.13
C THR A 68 1.56 7.40 11.99
N GLU A 69 0.33 7.85 11.70
CA GLU A 69 -0.40 7.41 10.50
C GLU A 69 0.35 7.80 9.22
N GLU A 70 1.01 8.97 9.20
CA GLU A 70 1.81 9.43 8.06
C GLU A 70 2.94 8.46 7.71
N ALA A 71 3.63 7.89 8.71
CA ALA A 71 4.71 6.94 8.45
C ALA A 71 4.21 5.67 7.71
N MET A 72 3.00 5.20 8.02
CA MET A 72 2.38 4.10 7.26
C MET A 72 1.98 4.55 5.85
N MET A 73 1.46 5.77 5.71
CA MET A 73 1.10 6.34 4.41
C MET A 73 2.32 6.51 3.50
N ASP A 74 3.49 6.84 4.04
CA ASP A 74 4.73 6.96 3.26
C ASP A 74 5.20 5.60 2.72
N ASP A 75 5.08 4.51 3.49
CA ASP A 75 5.36 3.16 3.01
C ASP A 75 4.36 2.70 1.94
N MET A 76 3.07 3.05 2.09
CA MET A 76 2.06 2.81 1.04
C MET A 76 2.43 3.56 -0.26
N LYS A 77 2.77 4.85 -0.16
CA LYS A 77 3.22 5.66 -1.32
C LYS A 77 4.49 5.10 -1.93
N LEU A 78 5.44 4.61 -1.13
CA LEU A 78 6.67 3.98 -1.61
C LEU A 78 6.34 2.71 -2.42
N MET A 79 5.49 1.85 -1.89
CA MET A 79 5.04 0.63 -2.58
C MET A 79 4.40 0.95 -3.93
N PHE A 80 3.47 1.92 -4.00
CA PHE A 80 2.84 2.31 -5.26
C PHE A 80 3.84 2.95 -6.24
N ARG A 81 4.74 3.81 -5.76
CA ARG A 81 5.80 4.41 -6.60
C ARG A 81 6.75 3.36 -7.16
N ASN A 82 7.13 2.36 -6.38
CA ASN A 82 7.95 1.25 -6.86
C ASN A 82 7.26 0.46 -7.96
N ALA A 83 5.96 0.19 -7.80
CA ALA A 83 5.16 -0.48 -8.81
C ALA A 83 5.07 0.35 -10.10
N MET A 84 4.81 1.65 -10.00
CA MET A 84 4.74 2.55 -11.15
C MET A 84 6.10 2.77 -11.82
N HIS A 85 7.20 2.69 -11.06
CA HIS A 85 8.55 2.86 -11.62
C HIS A 85 9.03 1.62 -12.36
N TYR A 86 8.73 0.43 -11.84
CA TYR A 86 9.18 -0.83 -12.43
C TYR A 86 8.33 -1.30 -13.60
N ASN A 87 7.01 -1.05 -13.55
CA ASN A 87 6.07 -1.54 -14.56
C ASN A 87 5.77 -0.46 -15.60
N GLU A 88 5.55 -0.88 -16.84
CA GLU A 88 5.23 0.03 -17.95
C GLU A 88 3.91 0.79 -17.70
N GLU A 89 3.86 2.03 -18.15
CA GLU A 89 2.63 2.83 -18.13
C GLU A 89 1.52 2.12 -18.90
N GLY A 90 0.31 2.10 -18.33
CA GLY A 90 -0.84 1.40 -18.92
C GLY A 90 -0.88 -0.10 -18.64
N SER A 91 0.18 -0.69 -18.09
CA SER A 91 0.11 -2.07 -17.57
C SER A 91 -0.89 -2.18 -16.42
N GLN A 92 -1.41 -3.39 -16.18
CA GLN A 92 -2.40 -3.62 -15.12
C GLN A 92 -1.86 -3.21 -13.74
N VAL A 93 -0.61 -3.56 -13.42
CA VAL A 93 0.00 -3.22 -12.12
C VAL A 93 0.17 -1.71 -11.94
N TYR A 94 0.57 -1.02 -13.02
CA TYR A 94 0.69 0.44 -13.01
C TYR A 94 -0.67 1.11 -12.74
N ASN A 95 -1.72 0.67 -13.43
CA ASN A 95 -3.07 1.22 -13.24
C ASN A 95 -3.65 0.88 -11.86
N ASP A 96 -3.45 -0.36 -11.39
CA ASP A 96 -3.89 -0.79 -10.07
C ASP A 96 -3.24 0.06 -8.97
N ALA A 97 -1.94 0.40 -9.10
CA ALA A 97 -1.24 1.27 -8.16
C ALA A 97 -1.87 2.66 -8.07
N HIS A 98 -2.21 3.27 -9.20
CA HIS A 98 -2.90 4.56 -9.24
C HIS A 98 -4.28 4.52 -8.56
N VAL A 99 -5.08 3.49 -8.87
CA VAL A 99 -6.42 3.32 -8.30
C VAL A 99 -6.33 3.11 -6.79
N LEU A 100 -5.44 2.24 -6.32
CA LEU A 100 -5.26 1.97 -4.90
C LEU A 100 -4.75 3.20 -4.13
N GLU A 101 -3.81 3.95 -4.70
CA GLU A 101 -3.32 5.18 -4.08
C GLU A 101 -4.45 6.22 -3.93
N LYS A 102 -5.29 6.37 -4.96
CA LYS A 102 -6.46 7.27 -4.91
C LYS A 102 -7.46 6.84 -3.85
N VAL A 103 -7.84 5.56 -3.83
CA VAL A 103 -8.78 4.99 -2.84
C VAL A 103 -8.27 5.21 -1.41
N LEU A 104 -6.97 4.99 -1.18
CA LEU A 104 -6.34 5.20 0.13
C LEU A 104 -6.40 6.68 0.55
N LYS A 105 -6.06 7.60 -0.36
CA LYS A 105 -6.09 9.06 -0.10
C LYS A 105 -7.50 9.54 0.21
N GLU A 106 -8.51 9.07 -0.54
CA GLU A 106 -9.92 9.40 -0.32
C GLU A 106 -10.41 8.91 1.04
N LYS A 107 -10.12 7.65 1.40
CA LYS A 107 -10.48 7.12 2.72
C LYS A 107 -9.82 7.89 3.86
N ARG A 108 -8.54 8.26 3.71
CA ARG A 108 -7.84 9.06 4.72
C ARG A 108 -8.50 10.43 4.92
N LYS A 109 -8.93 11.08 3.83
CA LYS A 109 -9.66 12.34 3.89
C LYS A 109 -11.00 12.18 4.59
N GLU A 110 -11.74 11.11 4.31
CA GLU A 110 -13.02 10.78 4.96
C GLU A 110 -12.87 10.58 6.48
N LEU A 111 -11.79 9.92 6.91
CA LEU A 111 -11.51 9.73 8.34
C LEU A 111 -11.20 11.03 9.08
N GLY A 112 -10.91 12.13 8.37
CA GLY A 112 -10.61 13.43 8.96
C GLY A 112 -9.35 13.44 9.85
N PRO A 113 -9.10 14.55 10.58
CA PRO A 113 -8.00 14.63 11.53
C PRO A 113 -8.21 13.68 12.71
N LEU A 114 -7.13 13.36 13.44
CA LEU A 114 -7.25 12.67 14.71
C LEU A 114 -8.02 13.57 15.70
N PRO A 115 -9.04 13.04 16.41
CA PRO A 115 -9.67 13.77 17.51
C PRO A 115 -8.65 14.04 18.62
N ASP A 116 -8.77 15.20 19.25
CA ASP A 116 -7.90 15.66 20.36
C ASP A 116 -7.89 14.73 21.57
#